data_AF-A0A357TBD8-F1
#
_entry.id   AF-A0A357TBD8-F1
#
_cell.length_a   1.000
_cell.length_b   1.000
_cell.length_c   1.000
_cell.angle_alpha   90.00
_cell.angle_beta   90.00
_cell.angle_gamma   90.00
#
_symmetry.space_group_name_H-M   'P 1'
#
loop_
_entity.id
_entity.type
_entity.pdbx_description
1 polymer ?
#
loop_
_entity_poly.entity_id
_entity_poly.type
_entity_poly.pdbx_seq_one_letter_code
_entity_poly.pdbx_strand_id
1 'polypeptide(L)'
;MEISVYGISLIPIIVGIVQLAKKFGFPTRFAPLLSLLLGFTAAFVYIAPGQPKEAVLLGLVMGLSAVGLYSGSKNTIRGLKM
;
A
#
# COMPACT_ATOMS: atom_id res chain seq x y z
N MET A 1 16.58 -12.39 11.59
CA MET A 1 15.68 -11.51 10.81
C MET A 1 14.53 -11.18 11.72
N GLU A 2 14.70 -10.18 12.58
CA GLU A 2 13.59 -9.71 13.41
C GLU A 2 12.62 -9.03 12.47
N ILE A 3 11.47 -9.66 12.25
CA ILE A 3 10.33 -9.03 11.59
C ILE A 3 9.87 -7.94 12.56
N SER A 4 10.48 -6.77 12.44
CA SER A 4 10.07 -5.60 13.19
C SER A 4 8.63 -5.32 12.79
N VAL A 5 7.78 -5.14 13.80
CA VAL A 5 6.32 -4.99 13.76
C VAL A 5 5.79 -3.99 12.70
N TYR A 6 6.68 -3.19 12.12
CA TYR A 6 6.41 -2.23 11.04
C TYR A 6 6.00 -2.87 9.70
N GLY A 7 6.62 -3.96 9.25
CA GLY A 7 6.41 -4.48 7.87
C GLY A 7 4.97 -4.93 7.57
N ILE A 8 4.31 -5.56 8.53
CA ILE A 8 2.93 -6.07 8.38
C ILE A 8 1.89 -4.96 8.59
N SER A 9 2.19 -3.99 9.46
CA SER A 9 1.25 -2.93 9.86
C SER A 9 1.07 -1.83 8.81
N LEU A 10 2.01 -1.65 7.88
CA LEU A 10 2.00 -0.53 6.93
C LEU A 10 1.04 -0.72 5.75
N ILE A 11 0.76 -1.96 5.33
CA ILE A 11 -0.14 -2.21 4.18
C ILE A 11 -1.57 -1.69 4.44
N PRO A 12 -2.23 -2.00 5.58
CA PRO A 12 -3.54 -1.43 5.89
C PRO A 12 -3.52 0.10 5.99
N ILE A 13 -2.42 0.70 6.48
CA ILE A 13 -2.25 2.15 6.56
C ILE A 13 -2.20 2.76 5.16
N ILE A 14 -1.40 2.19 4.24
CA ILE A 14 -1.34 2.62 2.84
C ILE A 14 -2.74 2.54 2.21
N VAL A 15 -3.47 1.44 2.43
CA VAL A 15 -4.86 1.30 1.95
C VAL A 15 -5.76 2.40 2.52
N GLY A 16 -5.68 2.68 3.81
CA GLY A 16 -6.46 3.72 4.48
C GLY A 16 -6.21 5.11 3.89
N ILE A 17 -4.94 5.48 3.71
CA ILE A 17 -4.53 6.77 3.13
C ILE A 17 -5.03 6.90 1.69
N VAL A 18 -4.86 5.86 0.88
CA VAL A 18 -5.29 5.87 -0.53
C VAL A 18 -6.82 5.98 -0.62
N GLN A 19 -7.56 5.29 0.25
CA GLN A 19 -9.01 5.42 0.32
C GLN A 19 -9.44 6.82 0.74
N LEU A 20 -8.76 7.41 1.72
CA LEU A 20 -9.03 8.77 2.17
C LEU A 20 -8.78 9.79 1.05
N ALA A 21 -7.64 9.69 0.35
CA ALA A 21 -7.33 10.55 -0.79
C ALA A 21 -8.41 10.48 -1.87
N LYS A 22 -8.89 9.28 -2.19
CA LYS A 22 -9.99 9.10 -3.16
C LYS A 22 -11.29 9.74 -2.70
N LYS A 23 -11.60 9.68 -1.40
CA LYS A 23 -12.78 10.37 -0.83
C LYS A 23 -12.68 11.89 -0.97
N PHE A 24 -11.47 12.45 -0.94
CA PHE A 24 -11.21 13.88 -1.15
C PHE A 24 -11.05 14.28 -2.63
N GLY A 25 -11.44 13.42 -3.58
CA GLY A 25 -11.44 13.75 -5.01
C GLY A 25 -10.19 13.33 -5.78
N PHE A 26 -9.25 12.61 -5.14
CA PHE A 26 -8.10 12.05 -5.86
C PHE A 26 -8.56 11.07 -6.96
N PRO A 27 -8.08 11.19 -8.21
CA PRO A 27 -8.55 10.35 -9.30
C PRO A 27 -8.25 8.88 -9.04
N THR A 28 -9.29 8.05 -9.07
CA THR A 28 -9.19 6.62 -8.75
C THR A 28 -8.25 5.85 -9.68
N ARG A 29 -8.08 6.32 -10.93
CA ARG A 29 -7.13 5.78 -11.91
C ARG A 29 -5.66 5.85 -11.47
N PHE A 30 -5.34 6.80 -10.58
CA PHE A 30 -3.98 7.02 -10.08
C PHE A 30 -3.78 6.44 -8.67
N ALA A 31 -4.79 5.80 -8.09
CA ALA A 31 -4.69 5.18 -6.77
C ALA A 31 -3.54 4.14 -6.68
N PRO A 32 -3.28 3.31 -7.70
CA PRO A 32 -2.13 2.39 -7.66
C PRO A 32 -0.76 3.08 -7.58
N LEU A 33 -0.60 4.20 -8.28
CA LEU A 33 0.63 5.00 -8.23
C LEU A 33 0.81 5.62 -6.84
N LEU A 34 -0.27 6.12 -6.24
CA LEU A 34 -0.24 6.64 -4.88
C LEU A 34 0.15 5.54 -3.87
N SER A 35 -0.41 4.32 -4.00
CA SER A 35 -0.02 3.19 -3.16
C SER A 35 1.47 2.85 -3.29
N LEU A 36 2.02 2.86 -4.50
CA LEU A 36 3.44 2.61 -4.74
C LEU A 36 4.32 3.70 -4.14
N LEU A 37 3.96 4.97 -4.32
CA LEU A 37 4.69 6.10 -3.73
C LEU A 37 4.75 5.99 -2.21
N LEU A 38 3.62 5.67 -1.57
CA LEU A 38 3.54 5.46 -0.13
C LEU A 38 4.34 4.23 0.31
N GLY A 39 4.26 3.12 -0.45
CA GLY A 39 5.03 1.90 -0.20
C GLY A 39 6.53 2.14 -0.24
N PHE A 40 7.04 2.83 -1.27
CA PHE A 40 8.45 3.22 -1.35
C PHE A 40 8.83 4.15 -0.21
N THR A 41 8.05 5.21 0.03
CA THR A 41 8.34 6.16 1.12
C THR A 41 8.44 5.43 2.45
N ALA A 42 7.50 4.52 2.72
CA ALA A 42 7.52 3.72 3.94
C ALA A 42 8.73 2.78 4.01
N ALA A 43 9.09 2.15 2.89
CA ALA A 43 10.23 1.24 2.84
C ALA A 43 11.58 1.97 3.04
N PHE A 44 11.78 3.10 2.37
CA PHE A 44 13.02 3.89 2.45
C PHE A 44 13.20 4.58 3.81
N VAL A 45 12.11 4.98 4.45
CA VAL A 45 12.17 5.71 5.73
C VAL A 45 12.16 4.78 6.93
N TYR A 46 11.34 3.72 6.92
CA TYR A 46 11.06 2.94 8.13
C TYR A 46 11.50 1.48 8.09
N ILE A 47 11.66 0.87 6.91
CA ILE A 47 11.94 -0.57 6.80
C ILE A 47 13.42 -0.83 6.51
N ALA A 48 13.96 -0.23 5.46
CA ALA A 48 15.30 -0.49 4.96
C ALA A 48 16.08 0.83 4.71
N PRO A 49 16.22 1.70 5.71
CA PRO A 49 16.97 2.95 5.56
C PRO A 49 18.44 2.66 5.23
N GLY A 50 18.99 3.38 4.26
CA GLY A 50 20.36 3.16 3.77
C GLY A 50 20.57 1.91 2.89
N GLN A 51 19.53 1.12 2.66
CA GLN A 51 19.57 -0.11 1.85
C GLN A 51 18.63 0.00 0.64
N PRO A 52 18.99 0.78 -0.40
CA PRO A 52 18.07 1.15 -1.48
C PRO A 52 17.52 -0.06 -2.25
N LYS A 53 18.32 -1.12 -2.43
CA LYS A 53 17.88 -2.34 -3.14
C LYS A 53 16.76 -3.06 -2.39
N GLU A 54 16.91 -3.20 -1.07
CA GLU A 54 15.92 -3.82 -0.21
C GLU A 54 14.68 -2.93 -0.07
N ALA A 55 14.86 -1.62 0.10
CA ALA A 55 13.76 -0.66 0.18
C ALA A 55 12.88 -0.64 -1.08
N VAL A 56 13.47 -0.74 -2.27
CA VAL A 56 12.70 -0.82 -3.51
C VAL A 56 11.87 -2.11 -3.55
N LEU A 57 12.47 -3.26 -3.24
CA LEU A 57 11.75 -4.53 -3.23
C LEU A 57 10.60 -4.54 -2.22
N LEU A 58 10.86 -4.12 -0.99
CA LEU A 58 9.84 -4.09 0.07
C LEU A 58 8.77 -3.03 -0.20
N GLY A 59 9.13 -1.89 -0.78
CA GLY A 59 8.18 -0.86 -1.19
C GLY A 59 7.24 -1.32 -2.31
N LEU A 60 7.77 -2.05 -3.30
CA LEU A 60 6.96 -2.70 -4.34
C LEU A 60 5.99 -3.71 -3.72
N VAL A 61 6.47 -4.59 -2.84
CA VAL A 61 5.65 -5.59 -2.16
C VAL A 61 4.51 -4.89 -1.41
N MET A 62 4.81 -3.93 -0.53
CA MET A 62 3.78 -3.24 0.25
C MET A 62 2.79 -2.46 -0.62
N GLY A 63 3.28 -1.69 -1.60
CA GLY A 63 2.45 -0.87 -2.47
C GLY A 63 1.51 -1.68 -3.34
N LEU A 64 2.01 -2.75 -3.98
CA LEU A 64 1.20 -3.64 -4.81
C LEU A 64 0.23 -4.48 -3.97
N SER A 65 0.66 -4.96 -2.80
CA SER A 65 -0.23 -5.64 -1.85
C SER A 65 -1.38 -4.74 -1.39
N ALA A 66 -1.14 -3.46 -1.13
CA ALA A 66 -2.20 -2.50 -0.78
C ALA A 66 -3.22 -2.33 -1.92
N VAL A 67 -2.76 -2.25 -3.17
CA VAL A 67 -3.64 -2.17 -4.35
C VAL A 67 -4.51 -3.42 -4.48
N GLY A 68 -3.89 -4.60 -4.34
CA GLY A 68 -4.56 -5.89 -4.40
C GLY A 68 -5.59 -6.06 -3.29
N LEU A 69 -5.22 -5.74 -2.04
CA LEU A 69 -6.09 -5.82 -0.87
C LEU A 69 -7.34 -4.95 -1.06
N TYR A 70 -7.18 -3.68 -1.43
CA TYR A 70 -8.31 -2.78 -1.66
C TYR A 70 -9.22 -3.27 -2.80
N SER A 71 -8.63 -3.63 -3.94
CA SER A 71 -9.40 -4.00 -5.13
C SER A 71 -10.11 -5.33 -4.96
N GLY A 72 -9.45 -6.30 -4.31
CA GLY A 72 -10.00 -7.59 -3.93
C GLY A 72 -11.21 -7.44 -3.02
N SER A 73 -11.05 -6.77 -1.87
CA SER A 73 -12.15 -6.55 -0.92
C SER A 73 -13.33 -5.83 -1.58
N LYS A 74 -13.08 -4.79 -2.39
CA LYS A 74 -14.14 -4.08 -3.12
C LYS A 74 -14.91 -5.01 -4.08
N ASN A 75 -14.20 -5.84 -4.84
CA ASN A 75 -14.82 -6.73 -5.82
C ASN A 75 -15.63 -7.84 -5.14
N THR A 76 -15.13 -8.43 -4.05
CA THR A 76 -15.87 -9.43 -3.28
C THR A 76 -17.16 -8.85 -2.70
N ILE A 77 -17.11 -7.67 -2.08
CA ILE A 77 -18.31 -7.01 -1.54
C ILE A 77 -19.33 -6.72 -2.64
N ARG A 78 -18.87 -6.32 -3.83
CA ARG A 78 -19.76 -6.08 -4.98
C ARG A 78 -20.43 -7.38 -5.44
N GLY A 79 -19.70 -8.50 -5.48
CA GLY A 79 -20.23 -9.81 -5.87
C GLY A 79 -21.27 -10.37 -4.90
N LEU A 80 -21.16 -10.08 -3.60
CA LEU A 80 -22.15 -10.49 -2.58
C LEU A 80 -23.45 -9.69 -2.63
N LYS A 81 -23.45 -8.51 -3.28
CA LYS A 81 -24.63 -7.65 -3.44
C LYS A 81 -25.40 -7.94 -4.74
N MET A 82 -25.02 -8.99 -5.48
CA MET A 82 -25.68 -9.44 -6.71
C MET A 82 -26.80 -10.43 -6.42
#